data_AF-B6BPT7-F1
#
_entry.id   AF-B6BPT7-F1
#
_cell.length_a   1.000
_cell.length_b   1.000
_cell.length_c   1.000
_cell.angle_alpha   90.00
_cell.angle_beta   90.00
_cell.angle_gamma   90.00
#
_symmetry.space_group_name_H-M   'P 1'
#
loop_
_entity.id
_entity.type
_entity.pdbx_description
1 polymer ?
#
loop_
_entity_poly.entity_id
_entity_poly.type
_entity_poly.pdbx_seq_one_letter_code
_entity_poly.pdbx_strand_id
1 'polypeptide(L)'
;MPGTFASLATVLILYICFHILNLNSNVILLGILIIFIYSFIAVTNHTKNIENKDPGEIVIDEFIGQSIPIFLYEVSHGTVKEPNEAIIFYGVCFILFRYFDIVKPFPVSYFDKKYKNSFGVIMDDVCAGFCVVLSLICFMVLKSYIL
;
A
#
# COMPACT_ATOMS: atom_id res chain seq x y z
N MET A 1 2.14 -15.31 -8.31
CA MET A 1 1.97 -13.91 -7.90
C MET A 1 2.17 -13.81 -6.39
N PRO A 2 3.42 -13.83 -5.91
CA PRO A 2 3.71 -13.64 -4.48
C PRO A 2 3.11 -12.32 -3.96
N GLY A 3 3.13 -11.32 -4.83
CA GLY A 3 2.53 -10.02 -4.58
C GLY A 3 1.04 -10.00 -4.21
N THR A 4 0.18 -10.58 -5.03
CA THR A 4 -1.26 -10.61 -4.73
C THR A 4 -1.55 -11.18 -3.32
N PHE A 5 -0.79 -12.20 -2.90
CA PHE A 5 -0.90 -12.75 -1.54
C PHE A 5 -0.35 -11.80 -0.47
N ALA A 6 0.73 -11.07 -0.75
CA ALA A 6 1.25 -10.03 0.13
C ALA A 6 0.26 -8.89 0.36
N SER A 7 -0.27 -8.34 -0.73
CA SER A 7 -1.28 -7.27 -0.72
C SER A 7 -2.53 -7.74 0.04
N LEU A 8 -2.99 -8.97 -0.20
CA LEU A 8 -4.14 -9.55 0.52
C LEU A 8 -3.83 -9.80 2.00
N ALA A 9 -2.64 -10.31 2.34
CA ALA A 9 -2.22 -10.48 3.71
C ALA A 9 -2.15 -9.13 4.45
N THR A 10 -1.70 -8.07 3.78
CA THR A 10 -1.68 -6.71 4.34
C THR A 10 -3.08 -6.22 4.70
N VAL A 11 -4.05 -6.44 3.80
CA VAL A 11 -5.48 -6.14 4.05
C VAL A 11 -5.97 -6.87 5.31
N LEU A 12 -5.70 -8.18 5.42
CA LEU A 12 -6.13 -8.98 6.57
C LEU A 12 -5.45 -8.54 7.87
N ILE A 13 -4.13 -8.30 7.84
CA ILE A 13 -3.35 -7.86 8.99
C ILE A 13 -3.89 -6.53 9.51
N LEU A 14 -4.06 -5.53 8.62
CA LEU A 14 -4.55 -4.22 9.03
C LEU A 14 -6.00 -4.28 9.51
N TYR A 15 -6.85 -5.11 8.88
CA TYR A 15 -8.23 -5.29 9.34
C TYR A 15 -8.26 -5.86 10.76
N ILE A 16 -7.44 -6.87 11.05
CA ILE A 16 -7.31 -7.44 12.39
C ILE A 16 -6.78 -6.37 13.37
N CYS A 17 -5.75 -5.61 13.00
CA CYS A 17 -5.20 -4.56 13.85
C CYS A 17 -6.21 -3.47 14.21
N PHE A 18 -6.97 -2.97 13.24
CA PHE A 18 -7.93 -1.88 13.45
C PHE A 18 -9.26 -2.36 14.05
N HIS A 19 -9.86 -3.44 13.53
CA HIS A 19 -11.26 -3.80 13.85
C HIS A 19 -11.40 -4.95 14.85
N ILE A 20 -10.39 -5.81 15.01
CA ILE A 20 -10.44 -6.94 15.95
C ILE A 20 -9.66 -6.62 17.23
N LEU A 21 -8.42 -6.16 17.08
CA LEU A 21 -7.55 -5.82 18.19
C LEU A 21 -7.73 -4.37 18.68
N ASN A 22 -8.40 -3.52 17.89
CA ASN A 22 -8.63 -2.11 18.20
C ASN A 22 -7.33 -1.37 18.60
N LEU A 23 -6.24 -1.63 17.88
CA LEU A 23 -4.95 -1.00 18.15
C LEU A 23 -5.02 0.50 17.81
N ASN A 24 -4.29 1.31 18.58
CA ASN A 24 -4.19 2.74 18.33
C ASN A 24 -3.52 2.98 16.95
N SER A 25 -4.08 3.89 16.15
CA SER A 25 -3.54 4.25 14.83
C SER A 25 -2.08 4.71 14.88
N ASN A 26 -1.65 5.39 15.95
CA ASN A 26 -0.25 5.79 16.13
C ASN A 26 0.69 4.59 16.29
N VAL A 27 0.23 3.52 16.94
CA VAL A 27 1.00 2.28 17.11
C VAL A 27 1.13 1.55 15.77
N ILE A 28 0.04 1.47 15.01
CA ILE A 28 0.03 0.88 13.68
C ILE A 28 0.95 1.67 12.74
N LEU A 29 0.85 3.01 12.75
CA LEU A 29 1.72 3.89 11.96
C LEU A 29 3.19 3.68 12.29
N LEU A 30 3.53 3.62 13.58
CA LEU A 30 4.90 3.36 14.02
C LEU A 30 5.39 2.00 13.50
N GLY A 31 4.55 0.97 13.56
CA GLY A 31 4.84 -0.34 12.98
C GLY A 31 5.12 -0.29 11.48
N ILE A 32 4.26 0.38 10.70
CA ILE A 32 4.44 0.57 9.26
C ILE A 32 5.74 1.33 8.97
N LEU A 33 6.05 2.39 9.72
CA LEU A 33 7.28 3.17 9.55
C LEU A 33 8.54 2.35 9.86
N ILE A 34 8.51 1.50 10.89
CA ILE A 34 9.61 0.58 11.21
C ILE A 34 9.82 -0.41 10.06
N ILE A 35 8.73 -1.02 9.56
CA ILE A 35 8.79 -1.95 8.42
C ILE A 35 9.30 -1.22 7.17
N PHE A 36 8.89 0.02 6.95
CA PHE A 36 9.36 0.84 5.83
C PHE A 36 10.86 1.10 5.89
N ILE A 37 11.41 1.43 7.06
CA ILE A 37 12.87 1.62 7.19
C ILE A 37 13.59 0.28 6.99
N TYR A 38 13.07 -0.81 7.55
CA TYR A 38 13.67 -2.14 7.43
C TYR A 38 13.59 -2.69 6.00
N SER A 39 12.57 -2.31 5.21
CA SER A 39 12.39 -2.78 3.85
C SER A 39 13.56 -2.39 2.95
N PHE A 40 14.14 -1.20 3.10
CA PHE A 40 15.33 -0.83 2.34
C PHE A 40 16.50 -1.78 2.60
N ILE A 41 16.71 -2.21 3.84
CA ILE A 41 17.77 -3.15 4.21
C ILE A 41 17.46 -4.54 3.62
N ALA A 42 16.22 -5.01 3.79
CA ALA A 42 15.78 -6.31 3.29
C ALA A 42 15.90 -6.41 1.76
N VAL A 43 15.38 -5.41 1.04
CA VAL A 43 15.45 -5.33 -0.43
C VAL A 43 16.90 -5.22 -0.88
N THR A 44 17.69 -4.32 -0.29
CA THR A 44 19.11 -4.16 -0.68
C THR A 44 19.89 -5.46 -0.52
N ASN A 45 19.71 -6.17 0.60
CA ASN A 45 20.38 -7.44 0.84
C ASN A 45 19.91 -8.54 -0.13
N HIS A 46 18.62 -8.55 -0.48
CA HIS A 46 18.06 -9.50 -1.44
C HIS A 46 18.58 -9.23 -2.86
N THR A 47 18.77 -7.97 -3.24
CA THR A 47 19.24 -7.56 -4.57
C THR A 47 20.77 -7.54 -4.71
N LYS A 48 21.54 -7.64 -3.61
CA LYS A 48 23.00 -7.37 -3.61
C LYS A 48 23.85 -8.40 -4.37
N ASN A 49 23.39 -9.65 -4.46
CA ASN A 49 24.23 -10.79 -4.83
C ASN A 49 23.66 -11.66 -5.96
N ILE A 50 22.63 -11.23 -6.68
CA ILE A 50 21.95 -12.08 -7.66
C ILE A 50 21.60 -11.27 -8.93
N GLU A 51 22.24 -11.60 -10.04
CA GLU A 51 22.09 -10.90 -11.35
C GLU A 51 20.75 -11.18 -12.06
N ASN A 52 19.99 -12.19 -11.66
CA ASN A 52 18.78 -12.66 -12.36
C ASN A 52 17.73 -13.21 -11.38
N LYS A 53 17.14 -12.35 -10.54
CA LYS A 53 15.91 -12.71 -9.81
C LYS A 53 14.73 -11.87 -10.26
N ASP A 54 13.59 -12.54 -10.33
CA ASP A 54 12.30 -11.93 -10.65
C ASP A 54 11.96 -10.92 -9.52
N PRO A 55 11.72 -9.63 -9.83
CA PRO A 55 11.33 -8.64 -8.83
C PRO A 55 10.10 -9.04 -8.01
N GLY A 56 9.27 -9.93 -8.54
CA GLY A 56 8.02 -10.38 -7.92
C GLY A 56 8.16 -11.23 -6.65
N GLU A 57 9.38 -11.55 -6.18
CA GLU A 57 9.61 -12.14 -4.85
C GLU A 57 9.69 -11.08 -3.73
N ILE A 58 9.91 -9.81 -4.09
CA ILE A 58 9.90 -8.70 -3.13
C ILE A 58 8.43 -8.44 -2.80
N VAL A 59 8.09 -8.69 -1.55
CA VAL A 59 6.71 -8.67 -1.02
C VAL A 59 6.53 -7.56 0.01
N ILE A 60 7.64 -7.04 0.53
CA ILE A 60 7.65 -6.04 1.60
C ILE A 60 7.33 -4.63 1.10
N ASP A 61 7.73 -4.30 -0.12
CA ASP A 61 7.29 -3.11 -0.87
C ASP A 61 5.77 -3.09 -1.02
N GLU A 62 5.18 -4.23 -1.38
CA GLU A 62 3.72 -4.31 -1.53
C GLU A 62 2.98 -4.13 -0.22
N PHE A 63 3.53 -4.69 0.87
CA PHE A 63 2.99 -4.45 2.21
C PHE A 63 2.98 -2.96 2.54
N ILE A 64 4.07 -2.25 2.23
CA ILE A 64 4.14 -0.79 2.45
C ILE A 64 3.13 -0.07 1.56
N GLY A 65 3.11 -0.34 0.26
CA GLY A 65 2.24 0.33 -0.71
C GLY A 65 0.75 0.14 -0.40
N GLN A 66 0.33 -1.11 -0.13
CA GLN A 66 -1.05 -1.45 0.22
C GLN A 66 -1.48 -0.87 1.57
N SER A 67 -0.55 -0.71 2.52
CA SER A 67 -0.85 -0.14 3.85
C SER A 67 -1.25 1.32 3.79
N ILE A 68 -0.73 2.10 2.83
CA ILE A 68 -0.97 3.55 2.72
C ILE A 68 -2.46 3.88 2.56
N PRO A 69 -3.19 3.38 1.54
CA PRO A 69 -4.59 3.73 1.37
C PRO A 69 -5.49 3.22 2.50
N ILE A 70 -5.17 2.04 3.05
CA ILE A 70 -5.92 1.47 4.18
C ILE A 70 -5.73 2.32 5.43
N PHE A 71 -4.49 2.65 5.79
CA PHE A 71 -4.19 3.46 6.95
C PHE A 71 -4.83 4.86 6.85
N LEU A 72 -4.72 5.51 5.69
CA LEU A 72 -5.30 6.83 5.48
C LEU A 72 -6.83 6.83 5.50
N TYR A 73 -7.47 5.75 5.04
CA TYR A 73 -8.91 5.55 5.23
C TYR A 73 -9.26 5.48 6.73
N GLU A 74 -8.52 4.72 7.53
CA GLU A 74 -8.79 4.54 8.96
C GLU A 74 -8.58 5.80 9.81
N VAL A 75 -7.66 6.69 9.41
CA VAL A 75 -7.46 7.97 10.09
C VAL A 75 -8.26 9.12 9.49
N SER A 76 -9.02 8.87 8.41
CA SER A 76 -9.83 9.91 7.76
C SER A 76 -10.97 10.38 8.68
N HIS A 77 -11.30 11.67 8.62
CA HIS A 77 -12.39 12.24 9.41
C HIS A 77 -13.72 12.17 8.63
N GLY A 78 -14.84 12.11 9.36
CA GLY A 78 -16.19 12.20 8.76
C GLY A 78 -16.67 10.93 8.03
N THR A 79 -15.92 9.84 8.11
CA THR A 79 -16.30 8.52 7.58
C THR A 79 -16.65 7.57 8.71
N VAL A 80 -17.81 6.91 8.60
CA VAL A 80 -18.18 5.79 9.46
C VAL A 80 -17.29 4.59 9.09
N LYS A 81 -16.76 3.90 10.09
CA LYS A 81 -15.77 2.83 9.95
C LYS A 81 -16.26 1.57 10.63
N GLU A 82 -17.54 1.26 10.45
CA GLU A 82 -18.08 0.00 10.94
C GLU A 82 -17.39 -1.16 10.21
N PRO A 83 -17.12 -2.29 10.88
CA PRO A 83 -16.34 -3.40 10.29
C PRO A 83 -16.87 -3.86 8.92
N ASN A 84 -18.20 -3.89 8.75
CA ASN A 84 -18.86 -4.29 7.50
C ASN A 84 -18.68 -3.28 6.36
N GLU A 85 -18.51 -1.99 6.65
CA GLU A 85 -18.23 -0.97 5.64
C GLU A 85 -16.72 -0.94 5.35
N ALA A 86 -15.90 -1.06 6.40
CA ALA A 86 -14.45 -1.09 6.28
C ALA A 86 -13.97 -2.22 5.36
N ILE A 87 -14.56 -3.42 5.44
CA ILE A 87 -14.15 -4.55 4.59
C ILE A 87 -14.39 -4.26 3.09
N ILE A 88 -15.45 -3.50 2.75
CA ILE A 88 -15.73 -3.09 1.37
C ILE A 88 -14.66 -2.09 0.91
N PHE A 89 -14.36 -1.08 1.73
CA PHE A 89 -13.31 -0.10 1.43
C PHE A 89 -11.93 -0.73 1.31
N TYR A 90 -11.61 -1.71 2.14
CA TYR A 90 -10.35 -2.45 2.09
C TYR A 90 -10.26 -3.26 0.80
N GLY A 91 -11.37 -3.88 0.36
CA GLY A 91 -11.46 -4.55 -0.94
C GLY A 91 -11.24 -3.60 -2.11
N VAL A 92 -11.81 -2.40 -2.06
CA VAL A 92 -11.57 -1.36 -3.07
C VAL A 92 -10.10 -0.91 -3.06
N CYS A 93 -9.52 -0.68 -1.89
CA CYS A 93 -8.11 -0.33 -1.74
C CYS A 93 -7.19 -1.42 -2.31
N PHE A 94 -7.51 -2.69 -2.08
CA PHE A 94 -6.79 -3.83 -2.63
C PHE A 94 -6.82 -3.85 -4.15
N ILE A 95 -8.02 -3.77 -4.74
CA ILE A 95 -8.18 -3.81 -6.20
C ILE A 95 -7.46 -2.64 -6.86
N LEU A 96 -7.65 -1.42 -6.35
CA LEU A 96 -7.03 -0.23 -6.92
C LEU A 96 -5.51 -0.23 -6.74
N PHE A 97 -5.00 -0.65 -5.58
CA PHE A 97 -3.56 -0.77 -5.36
C PHE A 97 -2.94 -1.73 -6.37
N ARG A 98 -3.50 -2.94 -6.51
CA ARG A 98 -3.02 -3.91 -7.50
C ARG A 98 -3.11 -3.39 -8.93
N TYR A 99 -4.14 -2.62 -9.26
CA TYR A 99 -4.24 -1.98 -10.57
C TYR A 99 -3.07 -1.01 -10.80
N PHE A 100 -2.80 -0.10 -9.87
CA PHE A 100 -1.72 0.89 -10.02
C PHE A 100 -0.32 0.26 -9.98
N ASP A 101 -0.11 -0.74 -9.12
CA ASP A 101 1.16 -1.47 -9.02
C ASP A 101 1.46 -2.28 -10.30
N ILE A 102 0.45 -2.94 -10.89
CA ILE A 102 0.66 -3.74 -12.11
C ILE A 102 0.81 -2.85 -13.35
N VAL A 103 -0.04 -1.82 -13.48
CA VAL A 103 -0.06 -0.94 -14.66
C VAL A 103 1.10 0.06 -14.64
N LYS A 104 1.56 0.45 -13.45
CA LYS A 104 2.59 1.47 -13.20
C LYS A 104 2.43 2.75 -14.05
N PRO A 105 1.23 3.40 -14.05
CA PRO A 105 1.06 4.66 -14.76
C PRO A 105 1.98 5.73 -14.17
N PHE A 106 2.34 6.76 -14.92
CA PHE A 106 3.05 7.90 -14.35
C PHE A 106 2.18 8.52 -13.21
N PRO A 107 2.73 8.79 -12.01
CA PRO A 107 4.14 8.82 -11.63
C PRO A 107 4.72 7.52 -11.04
N VAL A 108 3.95 6.44 -10.91
CA VAL A 108 4.37 5.16 -10.32
C VAL A 108 5.65 4.64 -10.98
N SER A 109 5.68 4.48 -12.31
CA SER A 109 6.89 3.96 -12.99
C SER A 109 8.09 4.92 -13.03
N TYR A 110 8.02 6.11 -12.43
CA TYR A 110 9.12 7.07 -12.45
C TYR A 110 10.31 6.60 -11.61
N PHE A 111 10.05 6.02 -10.44
CA PHE A 111 11.11 5.71 -9.47
C PHE A 111 11.94 4.52 -9.91
N ASP A 112 11.32 3.42 -10.34
CA ASP A 112 12.01 2.25 -10.92
C ASP A 112 12.85 2.61 -12.15
N LYS A 113 12.31 3.45 -13.04
CA LYS A 113 13.07 3.91 -14.23
C LYS A 113 14.30 4.75 -13.87
N LYS A 114 14.21 5.56 -12.82
CA LYS A 114 15.28 6.50 -12.42
C LYS A 114 16.28 5.89 -11.45
N TYR A 115 15.82 5.02 -10.56
CA TYR A 115 16.59 4.46 -9.46
C TYR A 115 16.54 2.93 -9.52
N LYS A 116 17.57 2.30 -10.10
CA LYS A 116 17.69 0.85 -10.20
C LYS A 116 18.25 0.21 -8.92
N ASN A 117 17.66 0.53 -7.78
CA ASN A 117 18.05 0.04 -6.46
C ASN A 117 16.81 -0.15 -5.57
N SER A 118 17.02 -0.55 -4.32
CA SER A 118 15.93 -0.74 -3.35
C SER A 118 15.00 0.46 -3.20
N PHE A 119 15.52 1.68 -3.39
CA PHE A 119 14.71 2.89 -3.35
C PHE A 119 13.71 2.97 -4.50
N GLY A 120 14.10 2.64 -5.72
CA GLY A 120 13.16 2.64 -6.86
C GLY A 120 12.02 1.66 -6.65
N VAL A 121 12.35 0.43 -6.25
CA VAL A 121 11.38 -0.65 -6.01
C VAL A 121 10.35 -0.25 -4.95
N ILE A 122 10.80 0.18 -3.76
CA ILE A 122 9.88 0.53 -2.67
C ILE A 122 9.06 1.78 -3.01
N MET A 123 9.65 2.77 -3.69
CA MET A 123 8.97 4.03 -3.97
C MET A 123 7.92 3.91 -5.08
N ASP A 124 8.06 2.98 -6.01
CA ASP A 124 7.01 2.65 -6.98
C ASP A 124 5.71 2.26 -6.23
N ASP A 125 5.78 1.30 -5.31
CA ASP A 125 4.62 0.80 -4.56
C ASP A 125 4.04 1.85 -3.61
N VAL A 126 4.91 2.64 -2.97
CA VAL A 126 4.48 3.80 -2.18
C VAL A 126 3.67 4.76 -3.06
N CYS A 127 4.13 5.03 -4.27
CA CYS A 127 3.43 5.89 -5.21
C CYS A 127 2.12 5.28 -5.71
N ALA A 128 2.08 3.96 -5.94
CA ALA A 128 0.84 3.25 -6.25
C ALA A 128 -0.18 3.40 -5.12
N GLY A 129 0.24 3.24 -3.85
CA GLY A 129 -0.58 3.48 -2.66
C GLY A 129 -1.16 4.90 -2.60
N PHE A 130 -0.34 5.92 -2.87
CA PHE A 130 -0.83 7.30 -2.94
C PHE A 130 -1.76 7.56 -4.15
N CYS A 131 -1.56 6.88 -5.28
CA CYS A 131 -2.48 6.98 -6.42
C CYS A 131 -3.87 6.43 -6.07
N VAL A 132 -3.97 5.38 -5.25
CA VAL A 132 -5.25 4.91 -4.71
C VAL A 132 -5.93 6.00 -3.89
N VAL A 133 -5.20 6.59 -2.95
CA VAL A 133 -5.72 7.67 -2.07
C VAL A 133 -6.25 8.83 -2.91
N LEU A 134 -5.47 9.29 -3.88
CA LEU A 134 -5.85 10.38 -4.77
C LEU A 134 -7.13 10.03 -5.56
N SER A 135 -7.21 8.80 -6.07
CA SER A 135 -8.38 8.32 -6.82
C SER A 135 -9.64 8.32 -5.95
N LEU A 136 -9.53 7.86 -4.70
CA LEU A 136 -10.65 7.85 -3.75
C LEU A 136 -11.09 9.28 -3.40
N ILE A 137 -10.15 10.19 -3.15
CA ILE A 137 -10.45 11.62 -2.90
C ILE A 137 -11.17 12.23 -4.10
N CYS A 138 -10.64 12.05 -5.32
CA CYS A 138 -11.27 12.54 -6.54
C CYS A 138 -12.70 12.01 -6.68
N PHE A 139 -12.92 10.71 -6.43
CA PHE A 139 -14.25 10.12 -6.46
C PHE A 139 -15.20 10.75 -5.43
N MET A 140 -14.74 10.95 -4.19
CA MET A 140 -15.55 11.57 -3.13
C MET A 140 -15.92 13.02 -3.47
N VAL A 141 -14.96 13.79 -3.99
CA VAL A 141 -15.17 15.19 -4.40
C VAL A 141 -16.15 15.26 -5.56
N LEU A 142 -15.97 14.44 -6.61
CA LEU A 142 -16.90 14.39 -7.74
C LEU A 142 -18.32 14.02 -7.30
N LYS A 143 -18.44 13.04 -6.40
CA LYS A 143 -19.73 12.66 -5.82
C LYS A 143 -20.40 13.84 -5.11
N SER A 144 -19.66 14.68 -4.38
CA SER A 144 -20.22 15.84 -3.68
C SER A 144 -20.68 16.99 -4.58
N TYR A 145 -20.23 17.03 -5.84
CA TYR A 145 -20.67 18.04 -6.81
C TYR A 145 -21.81 17.56 -7.71
N ILE A 146 -21.97 16.24 -7.86
CA ILE A 146 -22.94 15.63 -8.78
C ILE A 146 -24.25 15.24 -8.07
N LEU A 147 -24.19 14.96 -6.76
CA LEU A 147 -25.33 14.55 -5.92
C LEU A 147 -25.66 15.63 -4.89
#